data_AF-A0A3P6CQS6-F1
#
_entry.id   AF-A0A3P6CQS6-F1
#
_cell.length_a   1.000
_cell.length_b   1.000
_cell.length_c   1.000
_cell.angle_alpha   90.00
_cell.angle_beta   90.00
_cell.angle_gamma   90.00
#
_symmetry.space_group_name_H-M   'P 1'
#
loop_
_entity.id
_entity.type
_entity.pdbx_description
1 polymer ?
#
loop_
_entity_poly.entity_id
_entity_poly.type
_entity_poly.pdbx_seq_one_letter_code
_entity_poly.pdbx_strand_id
1 'polypeptide(L)'
;MSSLPSKKLLDDLYSRFVVNGPEEEKQSMNRLMFLVESAHWYYEDNVVENDKTLKSLSLREFTRLLFNNSDVLRPHVANMDKIFSDFGYYKSRIPVAGAIILDETCERCLLVKGWKKSSNWSFPRGKKNTNEEDDVCAIREVLEETGFDVSKLLKKEEYIEITFGGKKRVRLYVVVGVRDDTAFAPLTKKEISQISWFRLDGLESGFAGLKLFEVAPFLASLKSWISKHYMSPLSIDKHLKPPLCVWTTTRKTRTKITVTSTERRCNVKPWKQSLKVNKSAILQALGICS
;
A
#
# COMPACT_ATOMS: atom_id res chain seq x y z
N MET A 1 16.64 6.38 -27.49
CA MET A 1 16.61 7.20 -26.25
C MET A 1 15.17 7.27 -25.80
N SER A 2 14.88 7.09 -24.51
CA SER A 2 13.53 7.25 -23.99
C SER A 2 13.16 8.73 -23.92
N SER A 3 11.92 9.07 -24.26
CA SER A 3 11.42 10.44 -24.33
C SER A 3 10.70 10.84 -23.03
N LEU A 4 10.70 12.14 -22.72
CA LEU A 4 9.91 12.69 -21.62
C LEU A 4 8.41 12.72 -21.98
N PRO A 5 7.50 12.64 -21.00
CA PRO A 5 6.07 12.79 -21.26
C PRO A 5 5.78 14.14 -21.92
N SER A 6 4.89 14.12 -22.93
CA SER A 6 4.46 15.34 -23.59
C SER A 6 3.67 16.24 -22.65
N LYS A 7 3.62 17.55 -22.96
CA LYS A 7 2.77 18.52 -22.26
C LYS A 7 1.31 18.06 -22.18
N LYS A 8 0.75 17.56 -23.29
CA LYS A 8 -0.63 17.06 -23.36
C LYS A 8 -0.88 15.90 -22.38
N LEU A 9 0.10 14.99 -22.24
CA LEU A 9 0.00 13.88 -21.30
C LEU A 9 0.07 14.39 -19.85
N LEU A 10 0.97 15.33 -19.54
CA LEU A 10 1.05 15.95 -18.22
C LEU A 10 -0.23 16.72 -17.87
N ASP A 11 -0.83 17.42 -18.83
CA ASP A 11 -2.12 18.11 -18.67
C ASP A 11 -3.26 17.12 -18.36
N ASP A 12 -3.32 15.98 -19.07
CA ASP A 12 -4.29 14.91 -18.81
C ASP A 12 -4.14 14.33 -17.40
N LEU A 13 -2.91 13.98 -16.99
CA LEU A 13 -2.64 13.44 -15.66
C LEU A 13 -2.93 14.48 -14.57
N TYR A 14 -2.54 15.74 -14.77
CA TYR A 14 -2.84 16.83 -13.84
C TYR A 14 -4.35 17.03 -13.67
N SER A 15 -5.09 17.08 -14.78
CA SER A 15 -6.54 17.24 -14.71
C SER A 15 -7.21 16.06 -14.03
N ARG A 16 -6.82 14.84 -14.41
CA ARG A 16 -7.44 13.60 -13.93
C ARG A 16 -7.28 13.40 -12.43
N PHE A 17 -6.07 13.62 -11.91
CA PHE A 17 -5.73 13.28 -10.53
C PHE A 17 -5.74 14.49 -9.60
N VAL A 18 -5.29 15.65 -10.06
CA VAL A 18 -5.12 16.82 -9.17
C VAL A 18 -6.32 17.75 -9.24
N VAL A 19 -6.74 18.16 -10.45
CA VAL A 19 -7.89 19.08 -10.60
C VAL A 19 -9.19 18.40 -10.19
N ASN A 20 -9.41 17.17 -10.65
CA ASN A 20 -10.63 16.41 -10.38
C ASN A 20 -10.51 15.47 -9.16
N GLY A 21 -9.42 15.58 -8.39
CA GLY A 21 -9.26 14.82 -7.15
C GLY A 21 -10.26 15.24 -6.06
N PRO A 22 -10.34 14.50 -4.95
CA PRO A 22 -11.15 14.87 -3.79
C PRO A 22 -10.75 16.25 -3.23
N GLU A 23 -11.72 17.02 -2.76
CA GLU A 23 -11.46 18.38 -2.26
C GLU A 23 -10.65 18.36 -0.96
N GLU A 24 -10.85 17.35 -0.12
CA GLU A 24 -10.11 17.15 1.13
C GLU A 24 -8.62 16.92 0.88
N GLU A 25 -8.27 16.35 -0.27
CA GLU A 25 -6.88 16.14 -0.69
C GLU A 25 -6.24 17.42 -1.23
N LYS A 26 -7.04 18.41 -1.64
CA LYS A 26 -6.50 19.65 -2.17
C LYS A 26 -6.13 20.63 -1.07
N GLN A 27 -6.71 20.51 0.13
CA GLN A 27 -6.63 21.48 1.25
C GLN A 27 -5.23 21.86 1.74
N SER A 28 -4.19 21.09 1.43
CA SER A 28 -2.81 21.46 1.74
C SER A 28 -1.83 20.83 0.77
N MET A 29 -0.62 21.40 0.64
CA MET A 29 0.42 20.83 -0.22
C MET A 29 0.76 19.37 0.14
N ASN A 30 0.78 19.02 1.42
CA ASN A 30 1.05 17.64 1.86
C ASN A 30 -0.02 16.66 1.39
N ARG A 31 -1.29 17.09 1.39
CA ARG A 31 -2.41 16.27 0.91
C ARG A 31 -2.41 16.19 -0.62
N LEU A 32 -2.18 17.32 -1.28
CA LEU A 32 -2.10 17.40 -2.75
C LEU A 32 -0.99 16.49 -3.30
N MET A 33 0.11 16.32 -2.57
CA MET A 33 1.18 15.39 -2.94
C MET A 33 0.74 13.91 -3.00
N PHE A 34 -0.33 13.48 -2.32
CA PHE A 34 -0.90 12.13 -2.53
C PHE A 34 -1.57 12.01 -3.91
N LEU A 35 -2.22 13.07 -4.40
CA LEU A 35 -2.78 13.10 -5.76
C LEU A 35 -1.67 13.05 -6.81
N VAL A 36 -0.57 13.77 -6.56
CA VAL A 36 0.62 13.77 -7.43
C VAL A 36 1.28 12.39 -7.45
N GLU A 37 1.41 11.75 -6.29
CA GLU A 37 1.93 10.38 -6.18
C GLU A 37 1.02 9.37 -6.91
N SER A 38 -0.30 9.51 -6.80
CA SER A 38 -1.26 8.68 -7.53
C SER A 38 -1.13 8.86 -9.06
N ALA A 39 -0.96 10.10 -9.51
CA ALA A 39 -0.72 10.41 -10.92
C ALA A 39 0.61 9.81 -11.43
N HIS A 40 1.65 9.83 -10.60
CA HIS A 40 2.93 9.22 -10.90
C HIS A 40 2.83 7.69 -11.04
N TRP A 41 2.14 7.02 -10.11
CA TRP A 41 1.90 5.58 -10.20
C TRP A 41 1.12 5.19 -11.45
N TYR A 42 0.06 5.95 -11.78
CA TYR A 42 -0.67 5.72 -13.03
C TYR A 42 0.22 5.92 -14.26
N TYR A 43 1.11 6.91 -14.25
CA TYR A 43 2.09 7.09 -15.32
C TYR A 43 3.00 5.87 -15.46
N GLU A 44 3.58 5.35 -14.37
CA GLU A 44 4.50 4.19 -14.43
C GLU A 44 3.78 2.88 -14.80
N ASP A 45 2.61 2.62 -14.22
CA ASP A 45 1.92 1.33 -14.33
C ASP A 45 0.96 1.20 -15.49
N ASN A 46 0.50 2.32 -16.05
CA ASN A 46 -0.45 2.32 -17.17
C ASN A 46 0.12 3.00 -18.41
N VAL A 47 0.90 4.07 -18.28
CA VAL A 47 1.40 4.80 -19.45
C VAL A 47 2.72 4.23 -19.94
N VAL A 48 3.76 4.22 -19.10
CA VAL A 48 5.08 3.62 -19.40
C VAL A 48 4.99 2.10 -19.59
N GLU A 49 4.01 1.46 -18.94
CA GLU A 49 3.80 0.03 -19.17
C GLU A 49 3.38 -0.28 -20.61
N ASN A 50 2.51 0.55 -21.17
CA ASN A 50 1.95 0.41 -22.52
C ASN A 50 2.80 1.07 -23.62
N ASP A 51 3.59 2.09 -23.28
CA ASP A 51 4.51 2.76 -24.20
C ASP A 51 5.93 2.79 -23.63
N LYS A 52 6.76 1.84 -24.10
CA LYS A 52 8.15 1.68 -23.67
C LYS A 52 9.10 2.74 -24.23
N THR A 53 8.63 3.63 -25.11
CA THR A 53 9.42 4.74 -25.60
C THR A 53 9.50 5.88 -24.59
N LEU A 54 8.58 5.92 -23.63
CA LEU A 54 8.56 6.90 -22.55
C LEU A 54 9.57 6.55 -21.44
N LYS A 55 10.19 7.57 -20.87
CA LYS A 55 11.13 7.44 -19.76
C LYS A 55 10.38 7.12 -18.46
N SER A 56 10.80 6.07 -17.76
CA SER A 56 10.40 5.86 -16.35
C SER A 56 11.03 6.94 -15.47
N LEU A 57 10.21 7.55 -14.61
CA LEU A 57 10.56 8.71 -13.80
C LEU A 57 10.49 8.35 -12.32
N SER A 58 11.40 8.90 -11.53
CA SER A 58 11.18 8.98 -10.09
C SER A 58 10.00 9.91 -9.78
N LEU A 59 9.36 9.72 -8.62
CA LEU A 59 8.31 10.63 -8.14
C LEU A 59 8.78 12.10 -8.17
N ARG A 60 10.03 12.35 -7.76
CA ARG A 60 10.61 13.71 -7.76
C ARG A 60 10.76 14.30 -9.16
N GLU A 61 11.24 13.54 -10.14
CA GLU A 61 11.32 13.99 -11.53
C GLU A 61 9.93 14.26 -12.10
N PHE A 62 8.99 13.35 -11.88
CA PHE A 62 7.60 13.48 -12.33
C PHE A 62 6.93 14.71 -11.72
N THR A 63 7.02 14.91 -10.40
CA THR A 63 6.47 16.09 -9.72
C THR A 63 7.04 17.38 -10.29
N ARG A 64 8.35 17.44 -10.57
CA ARG A 64 8.98 18.63 -11.17
C ARG A 64 8.40 18.94 -12.57
N LEU A 65 8.22 17.91 -13.40
CA LEU A 65 7.62 18.07 -14.73
C LEU A 65 6.16 18.52 -14.64
N LEU A 66 5.37 17.87 -13.78
CA LEU A 66 3.96 18.19 -13.55
C LEU A 66 3.79 19.63 -13.03
N PHE A 67 4.61 20.05 -12.07
CA PHE A 67 4.54 21.39 -11.47
C PHE A 67 4.92 22.48 -12.47
N ASN A 68 6.01 22.30 -13.24
CA ASN A 68 6.39 23.25 -14.28
C ASN A 68 5.30 23.43 -15.36
N ASN A 69 4.55 22.36 -15.63
CA ASN A 69 3.48 22.35 -16.62
C ASN A 69 2.17 23.02 -16.14
N SER A 70 2.03 23.33 -14.85
CA SER A 70 0.86 24.02 -14.28
C SER A 70 1.22 25.41 -13.78
N ASP A 71 0.56 26.46 -14.28
CA ASP A 71 0.81 27.83 -13.79
C ASP A 71 0.53 27.99 -12.28
N VAL A 72 -0.38 27.17 -11.73
CA VAL A 72 -0.72 27.19 -10.29
C VAL A 72 0.39 26.55 -9.46
N LEU A 73 1.01 25.47 -9.95
CA LEU A 73 2.01 24.72 -9.20
C LEU A 73 3.46 25.15 -9.50
N ARG A 74 3.69 25.82 -10.63
CA ARG A 74 5.02 26.30 -11.06
C ARG A 74 5.75 27.11 -9.99
N PRO A 75 5.10 28.03 -9.22
CA PRO A 75 5.79 28.77 -8.16
C PRO A 75 6.42 27.89 -7.08
N HIS A 76 5.90 26.68 -6.86
CA HIS A 76 6.37 25.76 -5.83
C HIS A 76 7.62 24.95 -6.24
N VAL A 77 8.02 25.00 -7.52
CA VAL A 77 9.19 24.25 -8.03
C VAL A 77 10.49 24.67 -7.35
N ALA A 78 10.60 25.94 -6.94
CA ALA A 78 11.76 26.44 -6.19
C ALA A 78 11.88 25.80 -4.79
N ASN A 79 10.78 25.32 -4.22
CA ASN A 79 10.69 24.81 -2.85
C ASN A 79 10.55 23.27 -2.77
N MET A 80 10.90 22.56 -3.84
CA MET A 80 10.71 21.11 -3.96
C MET A 80 11.33 20.32 -2.82
N ASP A 81 12.54 20.68 -2.37
CA ASP A 81 13.20 19.99 -1.25
C ASP A 81 12.39 20.05 0.04
N LYS A 82 11.87 21.25 0.35
CA LYS A 82 11.01 21.45 1.51
C LYS A 82 9.71 20.67 1.36
N ILE A 83 9.06 20.72 0.20
CA ILE A 83 7.80 20.00 -0.06
C ILE A 83 7.96 18.49 0.13
N PHE A 84 9.03 17.90 -0.40
CA PHE A 84 9.28 16.46 -0.22
C PHE A 84 9.63 16.11 1.23
N SER A 85 10.38 16.98 1.92
CA SER A 85 10.69 16.80 3.35
C SER A 85 9.42 16.83 4.20
N ASP A 86 8.60 17.87 4.04
CA ASP A 86 7.34 18.05 4.76
C ASP A 86 6.35 16.91 4.44
N PHE A 87 6.25 16.52 3.16
CA PHE A 87 5.41 15.42 2.73
C PHE A 87 5.85 14.09 3.35
N GLY A 88 7.15 13.79 3.38
CA GLY A 88 7.67 12.59 4.04
C GLY A 88 7.43 12.60 5.55
N TYR A 89 7.65 13.75 6.20
CA TYR A 89 7.39 13.97 7.62
C TYR A 89 5.90 13.79 7.96
N TYR A 90 5.01 14.29 7.11
CA TYR A 90 3.56 14.11 7.24
C TYR A 90 3.17 12.64 7.03
N LYS A 91 3.56 12.06 5.90
CA LYS A 91 3.23 10.69 5.48
C LYS A 91 3.74 9.62 6.44
N SER A 92 4.86 9.86 7.12
CA SER A 92 5.42 8.93 8.13
C SER A 92 4.61 8.85 9.43
N ARG A 93 3.72 9.82 9.68
CA ARG A 93 2.90 9.91 10.90
C ARG A 93 1.46 9.46 10.72
N ILE A 94 1.02 9.24 9.49
CA ILE A 94 -0.33 8.80 9.22
C ILE A 94 -0.53 7.46 9.95
N PRO A 95 -1.60 7.32 10.76
CA PRO A 95 -1.89 6.07 11.43
C PRO A 95 -2.02 4.93 10.42
N VAL A 96 -1.58 3.75 10.83
CA VAL A 96 -1.60 2.55 10.02
C VAL A 96 -2.56 1.55 10.65
N ALA A 97 -3.43 0.95 9.83
CA ALA A 97 -4.28 -0.15 10.25
C ALA A 97 -4.09 -1.36 9.32
N GLY A 98 -4.29 -2.56 9.86
CA GLY A 98 -4.13 -3.82 9.13
C GLY A 98 -4.55 -5.01 9.98
N ALA A 99 -4.09 -6.21 9.63
CA ALA A 99 -4.48 -7.42 10.35
C ALA A 99 -3.30 -8.37 10.60
N ILE A 100 -3.34 -9.03 11.77
CA ILE A 100 -2.60 -10.26 12.03
C ILE A 100 -3.57 -11.40 11.71
N ILE A 101 -3.34 -12.03 10.56
CA ILE A 101 -4.19 -13.13 10.08
C ILE A 101 -3.55 -14.44 10.54
N LEU A 102 -4.28 -15.20 11.33
CA LEU A 102 -3.90 -16.50 11.88
C LEU A 102 -4.64 -17.63 11.17
N ASP A 103 -3.95 -18.75 11.04
CA ASP A 103 -4.55 -19.98 10.52
C ASP A 103 -5.52 -20.62 11.53
N GLU A 104 -6.16 -21.73 11.16
CA GLU A 104 -7.07 -22.49 12.04
C GLU A 104 -6.39 -22.99 13.33
N THR A 105 -5.07 -23.19 13.30
CA THR A 105 -4.31 -23.67 14.46
C THR A 105 -3.83 -22.55 15.38
N CYS A 106 -3.89 -21.30 14.95
CA CYS A 106 -3.25 -20.14 15.60
C CYS A 106 -1.73 -20.28 15.79
N GLU A 107 -1.07 -21.18 15.07
CA GLU A 107 0.38 -21.36 15.12
C GLU A 107 1.11 -20.56 14.04
N ARG A 108 0.40 -20.20 12.96
CA ARG A 108 0.97 -19.48 11.84
C ARG A 108 0.27 -18.14 11.64
N CYS A 109 1.04 -17.13 11.25
CA CYS A 109 0.50 -15.86 10.77
C CYS A 109 0.87 -15.58 9.31
N LEU A 110 -0.02 -14.90 8.60
CA LEU A 110 0.20 -14.48 7.22
C LEU A 110 1.07 -13.21 7.19
N LEU A 111 2.15 -13.24 6.40
CA LEU A 111 2.96 -12.05 6.11
C LEU A 111 3.05 -11.82 4.60
N VAL A 112 3.21 -10.55 4.23
CA VAL A 112 3.41 -10.08 2.86
C VAL A 112 4.82 -9.50 2.68
N LYS A 113 5.34 -9.51 1.46
CA LYS A 113 6.66 -8.97 1.11
C LYS A 113 6.64 -8.18 -0.20
N GLY A 114 7.17 -6.96 -0.19
CA GLY A 114 7.28 -6.13 -1.39
C GLY A 114 8.33 -6.60 -2.41
N TRP A 115 8.36 -5.97 -3.59
CA TRP A 115 9.14 -6.43 -4.76
C TRP A 115 10.66 -6.27 -4.69
N LYS A 116 11.18 -5.37 -3.84
CA LYS A 116 12.63 -5.19 -3.74
C LYS A 116 13.22 -6.44 -3.09
N LYS A 117 14.38 -6.91 -3.57
CA LYS A 117 15.07 -8.05 -2.94
C LYS A 117 15.34 -7.82 -1.45
N SER A 118 15.56 -6.56 -1.06
CA SER A 118 15.76 -6.10 0.30
C SER A 118 14.46 -5.78 1.05
N SER A 119 13.29 -5.96 0.45
CA SER A 119 12.01 -5.75 1.12
C SER A 119 11.88 -6.71 2.30
N ASN A 120 11.42 -6.17 3.41
CA ASN A 120 11.16 -6.91 4.63
C ASN A 120 9.77 -7.55 4.55
N TRP A 121 9.59 -8.64 5.28
CA TRP A 121 8.28 -9.24 5.53
C TRP A 121 7.54 -8.44 6.60
N SER A 122 6.22 -8.31 6.45
CA SER A 122 5.39 -7.67 7.45
C SER A 122 3.94 -8.09 7.39
N PHE A 123 3.16 -7.75 8.42
CA PHE A 123 1.71 -7.94 8.41
C PHE A 123 1.06 -7.07 7.32
N PRO A 124 -0.02 -7.56 6.68
CA PRO A 124 -0.77 -6.78 5.71
C PRO A 124 -1.42 -5.57 6.36
N ARG A 125 -1.07 -4.37 5.90
CA ARG A 125 -1.46 -3.09 6.51
C ARG A 125 -1.14 -1.91 5.62
N GLY A 126 -1.85 -0.81 5.83
CA GLY A 126 -1.47 0.46 5.22
C GLY A 126 -2.06 1.67 5.91
N LYS A 127 -1.96 2.81 5.24
CA LYS A 127 -2.21 4.11 5.86
C LYS A 127 -3.70 4.42 5.80
N LYS A 128 -4.21 4.95 6.91
CA LYS A 128 -5.59 5.44 6.95
C LYS A 128 -5.79 6.61 6.00
N ASN A 129 -6.93 6.59 5.31
CA ASN A 129 -7.45 7.75 4.62
C ASN A 129 -8.08 8.74 5.60
N THR A 130 -8.35 9.96 5.13
CA THR A 130 -9.04 10.97 5.94
C THR A 130 -10.45 10.50 6.26
N ASN A 131 -10.84 10.65 7.53
CA ASN A 131 -12.14 10.22 8.07
C ASN A 131 -12.44 8.73 7.89
N GLU A 132 -11.42 7.89 7.68
CA GLU A 132 -11.56 6.44 7.61
C GLU A 132 -11.46 5.84 9.03
N GLU A 133 -12.38 4.94 9.37
CA GLU A 133 -12.31 4.17 10.61
C GLU A 133 -11.18 3.12 10.54
N ASP A 134 -10.64 2.74 11.69
CA ASP A 134 -9.48 1.82 11.74
C ASP A 134 -9.79 0.45 11.14
N ASP A 135 -10.96 -0.11 11.43
CA ASP A 135 -11.40 -1.41 10.92
C ASP A 135 -11.64 -1.37 9.41
N VAL A 136 -12.24 -0.28 8.92
CA VAL A 136 -12.46 -0.06 7.49
C VAL A 136 -11.13 0.02 6.74
N CYS A 137 -10.17 0.78 7.27
CA CYS A 137 -8.81 0.83 6.72
C CYS A 137 -8.16 -0.55 6.72
N ALA A 138 -8.23 -1.30 7.82
CA ALA A 138 -7.65 -2.64 7.91
C ALA A 138 -8.24 -3.60 6.87
N ILE A 139 -9.57 -3.60 6.69
CA ILE A 139 -10.25 -4.45 5.70
C ILE A 139 -9.78 -4.09 4.28
N ARG A 140 -9.76 -2.80 3.94
CA ARG A 140 -9.33 -2.32 2.62
C ARG A 140 -7.89 -2.72 2.32
N GLU A 141 -6.96 -2.43 3.23
CA GLU A 141 -5.53 -2.69 3.04
C GLU A 141 -5.24 -4.19 2.93
N VAL A 142 -5.88 -5.02 3.77
CA VAL A 142 -5.73 -6.48 3.70
C VAL A 142 -6.26 -7.00 2.37
N LEU A 143 -7.42 -6.51 1.92
CA LEU A 143 -7.98 -6.90 0.63
C LEU A 143 -7.07 -6.48 -0.54
N GLU A 144 -6.52 -5.28 -0.51
CA GLU A 144 -5.59 -4.75 -1.52
C GLU A 144 -4.30 -5.58 -1.61
N GLU A 145 -3.65 -5.87 -0.47
CA GLU A 145 -2.36 -6.55 -0.42
C GLU A 145 -2.44 -8.08 -0.54
N THR A 146 -3.59 -8.68 -0.20
CA THR A 146 -3.71 -10.16 -0.13
C THR A 146 -4.82 -10.74 -1.00
N GLY A 147 -5.78 -9.92 -1.45
CA GLY A 147 -6.99 -10.39 -2.13
C GLY A 147 -8.01 -11.07 -1.22
N PHE A 148 -7.75 -11.12 0.09
CA PHE A 148 -8.62 -11.77 1.06
C PHE A 148 -9.47 -10.75 1.82
N ASP A 149 -10.79 -10.95 1.82
CA ASP A 149 -11.73 -10.09 2.53
C ASP A 149 -11.93 -10.59 3.97
N VAL A 150 -11.40 -9.82 4.93
CA VAL A 150 -11.50 -10.11 6.37
C VAL A 150 -12.76 -9.52 7.03
N SER A 151 -13.63 -8.82 6.30
CA SER A 151 -14.77 -8.08 6.87
C SER A 151 -15.70 -8.92 7.73
N LYS A 152 -15.90 -10.20 7.39
CA LYS A 152 -16.76 -11.13 8.13
C LYS A 152 -16.07 -11.79 9.34
N LEU A 153 -14.74 -11.73 9.40
CA LEU A 153 -13.94 -12.36 10.44
C LEU A 153 -13.40 -11.34 11.45
N LEU A 154 -13.25 -10.08 11.03
CA LEU A 154 -12.73 -9.00 11.85
C LEU A 154 -13.72 -8.65 12.98
N LYS A 155 -13.20 -8.63 14.21
CA LYS A 155 -13.90 -8.14 15.40
C LYS A 155 -13.26 -6.83 15.84
N LYS A 156 -14.06 -5.77 16.03
CA LYS A 156 -13.55 -4.40 16.24
C LYS A 156 -12.79 -4.25 17.57
N GLU A 157 -13.12 -5.10 18.52
CA GLU A 157 -12.56 -5.18 19.87
C GLU A 157 -11.28 -6.01 19.94
N GLU A 158 -11.00 -6.85 18.93
CA GLU A 158 -9.84 -7.75 18.90
C GLU A 158 -8.70 -7.14 18.09
N TYR A 159 -7.87 -6.32 18.75
CA TYR A 159 -6.71 -5.70 18.12
C TYR A 159 -5.52 -5.55 19.06
N ILE A 160 -4.34 -5.39 18.47
CA ILE A 160 -3.11 -4.99 19.15
C ILE A 160 -2.67 -3.66 18.57
N GLU A 161 -2.36 -2.70 19.44
CA GLU A 161 -1.98 -1.35 19.03
C GLU A 161 -0.63 -0.97 19.64
N ILE A 162 0.27 -0.46 18.79
CA ILE A 162 1.60 0.02 19.18
C ILE A 162 1.83 1.38 18.56
N THR A 163 2.33 2.32 19.37
CA THR A 163 2.79 3.63 18.87
C THR A 163 4.31 3.64 18.77
N PHE A 164 4.83 3.59 17.54
CA PHE A 164 6.26 3.61 17.25
C PHE A 164 6.84 5.01 17.44
N GLY A 165 7.87 5.12 18.29
CA GLY A 165 8.59 6.37 18.54
C GLY A 165 7.70 7.52 19.02
N GLY A 166 6.56 7.21 19.65
CA GLY A 166 5.57 8.20 20.10
C GLY A 166 4.87 8.98 18.98
N LYS A 167 5.05 8.59 17.71
CA LYS A 167 4.60 9.39 16.55
C LYS A 167 3.70 8.62 15.59
N LYS A 168 4.02 7.36 15.31
CA LYS A 168 3.26 6.56 14.34
C LYS A 168 2.48 5.48 15.07
N ARG A 169 1.15 5.63 15.10
CA ARG A 169 0.23 4.64 15.60
C ARG A 169 0.04 3.52 14.57
N VAL A 170 0.19 2.27 15.00
CA VAL A 170 -0.09 1.08 14.21
C VAL A 170 -1.07 0.20 14.98
N ARG A 171 -2.25 -0.04 14.42
CA ARG A 171 -3.26 -0.97 14.96
C ARG A 171 -3.39 -2.17 14.04
N LEU A 172 -3.28 -3.37 14.58
CA LEU A 172 -3.48 -4.61 13.84
C LEU A 172 -4.60 -5.42 14.48
N TYR A 173 -5.65 -5.71 13.71
CA TYR A 173 -6.76 -6.57 14.14
C TYR A 173 -6.35 -8.03 14.11
N VAL A 174 -6.77 -8.80 15.12
CA VAL A 174 -6.47 -10.24 15.17
C VAL A 174 -7.61 -11.00 14.48
N VAL A 175 -7.28 -11.65 13.36
CA VAL A 175 -8.20 -12.43 12.55
C VAL A 175 -7.76 -13.89 12.61
N VAL A 176 -8.68 -14.79 12.94
CA VAL A 176 -8.40 -16.21 13.23
C VAL A 176 -9.25 -17.13 12.37
N GLY A 177 -8.80 -18.38 12.19
CA GLY A 177 -9.59 -19.40 11.50
C GLY A 177 -9.51 -19.32 9.98
N VAL A 178 -8.44 -18.76 9.43
CA VAL A 178 -8.24 -18.75 7.98
C VAL A 178 -7.66 -20.10 7.54
N ARG A 179 -8.32 -20.72 6.57
CA ARG A 179 -7.95 -22.06 6.08
C ARG A 179 -6.69 -22.00 5.22
N ASP A 180 -5.91 -23.07 5.26
CA ASP A 180 -4.69 -23.21 4.44
C ASP A 180 -4.95 -23.24 2.92
N ASP A 181 -6.16 -23.62 2.50
CA ASP A 181 -6.60 -23.65 1.09
C ASP A 181 -7.13 -22.29 0.59
N THR A 182 -7.10 -21.25 1.42
CA THR A 182 -7.51 -19.89 1.04
C THR A 182 -6.62 -19.38 -0.09
N ALA A 183 -7.24 -18.97 -1.19
CA ALA A 183 -6.53 -18.36 -2.31
C ALA A 183 -6.18 -16.90 -2.00
N PHE A 184 -4.88 -16.59 -2.01
CA PHE A 184 -4.37 -15.22 -1.88
C PHE A 184 -3.81 -14.73 -3.21
N ALA A 185 -4.08 -13.48 -3.54
CA ALA A 185 -3.46 -12.75 -4.65
C ALA A 185 -3.66 -11.24 -4.45
N PRO A 186 -2.60 -10.41 -4.45
CA PRO A 186 -2.74 -8.96 -4.33
C PRO A 186 -3.56 -8.39 -5.48
N LEU A 187 -4.36 -7.38 -5.17
CA LEU A 187 -5.12 -6.61 -6.17
C LEU A 187 -4.30 -5.44 -6.73
N THR A 188 -3.31 -4.97 -5.98
CA THR A 188 -2.42 -3.87 -6.39
C THR A 188 -1.27 -4.40 -7.25
N LYS A 189 -0.92 -3.64 -8.29
CA LYS A 189 0.20 -3.98 -9.18
C LYS A 189 1.52 -3.62 -8.50
N LYS A 190 2.52 -4.50 -8.62
CA LYS A 190 3.93 -4.25 -8.26
C LYS A 190 4.18 -3.82 -6.79
N GLU A 191 3.21 -4.01 -5.90
CA GLU A 191 3.34 -3.70 -4.49
C GLU A 191 3.80 -4.91 -3.67
N ILE A 192 3.06 -6.02 -3.76
CA ILE A 192 3.37 -7.29 -3.09
C ILE A 192 3.93 -8.31 -4.09
N SER A 193 5.04 -8.94 -3.71
CA SER A 193 5.74 -9.95 -4.52
C SER A 193 5.57 -11.36 -4.01
N GLN A 194 5.34 -11.53 -2.70
CA GLN A 194 5.17 -12.82 -2.04
C GLN A 194 4.21 -12.70 -0.85
N ILE A 195 3.45 -13.76 -0.62
CA ILE A 195 2.58 -13.96 0.54
C ILE A 195 2.88 -15.36 1.09
N SER A 196 3.15 -15.47 2.38
CA SER A 196 3.48 -16.74 3.02
C SER A 196 2.96 -16.82 4.45
N TRP A 197 2.64 -18.03 4.88
CA TRP A 197 2.42 -18.36 6.29
C TRP A 197 3.75 -18.57 7.01
N PHE A 198 3.88 -17.98 8.20
CA PHE A 198 5.04 -18.09 9.08
C PHE A 198 4.62 -18.62 10.44
N ARG A 199 5.34 -19.62 10.96
CA ARG A 199 5.12 -20.04 12.35
C ARG A 199 5.54 -18.95 13.32
N LEU A 200 4.76 -18.77 14.38
CA LEU A 200 4.99 -17.75 15.40
C LEU A 200 6.28 -18.01 16.20
N ASP A 201 6.61 -19.28 16.48
CA ASP A 201 7.85 -19.66 17.16
C ASP A 201 9.10 -19.30 16.35
N GLY A 202 9.06 -19.51 15.02
CA GLY A 202 10.17 -19.18 14.14
C GLY A 202 10.38 -17.70 13.88
N LEU A 203 9.34 -16.88 14.06
CA LEU A 203 9.47 -15.42 14.00
C LEU A 203 10.24 -14.85 15.19
N GLU A 204 10.20 -15.49 16.36
CA GLU A 204 10.94 -15.07 17.54
C GLU A 204 12.40 -15.50 17.53
N SER A 205 12.66 -16.75 17.12
CA SER A 205 14.03 -17.24 16.97
C SER A 205 14.77 -16.53 15.84
N GLY A 206 14.05 -15.77 15.01
CA GLY A 206 14.54 -15.13 13.80
C GLY A 206 14.95 -16.19 12.79
N PHE A 207 14.03 -16.63 11.93
CA PHE A 207 14.38 -17.41 10.73
C PHE A 207 15.67 -16.84 10.14
N ALA A 208 16.73 -17.65 10.02
CA ALA A 208 18.06 -17.15 9.67
C ALA A 208 18.01 -16.31 8.39
N GLY A 209 18.36 -15.02 8.49
CA GLY A 209 18.37 -14.08 7.36
C GLY A 209 17.01 -13.45 7.00
N LEU A 210 15.93 -13.73 7.73
CA LEU A 210 14.62 -13.12 7.53
C LEU A 210 14.60 -11.69 8.07
N LYS A 211 14.36 -10.71 7.20
CA LYS A 211 14.18 -9.32 7.60
C LYS A 211 12.71 -9.03 7.83
N LEU A 212 12.36 -8.70 9.07
CA LEU A 212 11.02 -8.31 9.48
C LEU A 212 10.91 -6.78 9.58
N PHE A 213 9.74 -6.24 9.25
CA PHE A 213 9.44 -4.82 9.46
C PHE A 213 8.21 -4.66 10.35
N GLU A 214 8.46 -4.25 11.59
CA GLU A 214 7.43 -3.98 12.62
C GLU A 214 6.56 -5.20 12.94
N VAL A 215 7.14 -6.41 12.89
CA VAL A 215 6.48 -7.66 13.29
C VAL A 215 6.84 -8.01 14.73
N ALA A 216 8.13 -8.08 15.06
CA ALA A 216 8.63 -8.49 16.37
C ALA A 216 7.96 -7.78 17.57
N PRO A 217 7.69 -6.45 17.54
CA PRO A 217 7.04 -5.76 18.65
C PRO A 217 5.62 -6.27 18.97
N PHE A 218 4.94 -6.91 18.02
CA PHE A 218 3.57 -7.42 18.21
C PHE A 218 3.54 -8.86 18.76
N LEU A 219 4.65 -9.62 18.67
CA LEU A 219 4.64 -11.05 18.94
C LEU A 219 4.29 -11.39 20.40
N ALA A 220 4.82 -10.62 21.36
CA ALA A 220 4.53 -10.86 22.79
C ALA A 220 3.04 -10.66 23.11
N SER A 221 2.46 -9.54 22.65
CA SER A 221 1.03 -9.26 22.83
C SER A 221 0.15 -10.25 22.08
N LEU A 222 0.57 -10.68 20.88
CA LEU A 222 -0.15 -11.68 20.10
C LEU A 222 -0.20 -13.03 20.81
N LYS A 223 0.91 -13.49 21.38
CA LYS A 223 0.93 -14.72 22.17
C LYS A 223 0.05 -14.63 23.41
N SER A 224 0.11 -13.51 24.12
CA SER A 224 -0.77 -13.27 25.27
C SER A 224 -2.25 -13.33 24.86
N TRP A 225 -2.59 -12.75 23.71
CA TRP A 225 -3.93 -12.82 23.13
C TRP A 225 -4.32 -14.26 22.79
N ILE A 226 -3.46 -15.01 22.08
CA ILE A 226 -3.75 -16.41 21.71
C ILE A 226 -3.99 -17.26 22.95
N SER A 227 -3.11 -17.19 23.96
CA SER A 227 -3.24 -17.98 25.20
C SER A 227 -4.53 -17.68 25.98
N LYS A 228 -5.05 -16.45 25.88
CA LYS A 228 -6.30 -16.05 26.54
C LYS A 228 -7.53 -16.62 25.82
N HIS A 229 -7.50 -16.69 24.49
CA HIS A 229 -8.66 -17.07 23.68
C HIS A 229 -8.67 -18.56 23.28
N TYR A 230 -7.51 -19.21 23.26
CA TYR A 230 -7.34 -20.59 22.84
C TYR A 230 -6.53 -21.34 23.91
N MET A 231 -7.17 -22.26 24.62
CA MET A 231 -6.57 -23.02 25.74
C MET A 231 -5.56 -24.10 25.29
N SER A 232 -5.23 -24.20 24.00
CA SER A 232 -4.26 -25.20 23.55
C SER A 232 -2.84 -24.62 23.62
N PRO A 233 -1.88 -25.32 24.23
CA PRO A 233 -0.48 -24.98 24.04
C PRO A 233 -0.17 -25.07 22.54
N LEU A 234 0.47 -24.02 21.99
CA LEU A 234 1.06 -24.04 20.65
C LEU A 234 1.84 -25.36 20.52
N SER A 235 1.49 -26.20 19.54
CA SER A 235 2.19 -27.46 19.38
C SER A 235 3.61 -27.14 18.89
N ILE A 236 4.58 -27.36 19.79
CA ILE A 236 6.00 -27.17 19.51
C ILE A 236 6.43 -28.38 18.68
N ASP A 237 6.24 -28.32 17.37
CA ASP A 237 6.98 -29.21 16.47
C ASP A 237 8.46 -28.83 16.58
N LYS A 238 9.30 -29.77 17.00
CA LYS A 238 10.74 -29.53 17.25
C LYS A 238 11.49 -29.16 15.96
N HIS A 239 10.91 -29.37 14.79
CA HIS A 239 11.46 -28.94 13.51
C HIS A 239 10.66 -27.76 12.95
N LEU A 240 11.26 -26.55 13.01
CA LEU A 240 10.73 -25.38 12.30
C LEU A 240 10.58 -25.70 10.81
N LYS A 241 9.33 -25.88 10.36
CA LYS A 241 9.02 -25.99 8.94
C LYS A 241 9.27 -24.63 8.27
N PRO A 242 9.76 -24.61 7.02
CA PRO A 242 9.94 -23.35 6.29
C PRO A 242 8.60 -22.63 6.09
N PRO A 243 8.62 -21.31 5.85
CA PRO A 243 7.41 -20.55 5.55
C PRO A 243 6.65 -21.17 4.37
N LEU A 244 5.35 -21.38 4.53
CA LEU A 244 4.50 -21.94 3.48
C LEU A 244 4.08 -20.81 2.54
N CYS A 245 4.70 -20.75 1.37
CA CYS A 245 4.37 -19.75 0.35
C CYS A 245 3.03 -20.10 -0.29
N VAL A 246 2.08 -19.17 -0.19
CA VAL A 246 0.72 -19.31 -0.76
C VAL A 246 0.53 -18.47 -2.01
N TRP A 247 1.38 -17.46 -2.21
CA TRP A 247 1.41 -16.69 -3.45
C TRP A 247 2.79 -16.09 -3.70
N THR A 248 3.23 -16.09 -4.97
CA THR A 248 4.44 -15.39 -5.42
C THR A 248 4.25 -14.91 -6.85
N THR A 249 4.86 -13.76 -7.19
CA THR A 249 4.90 -13.31 -8.58
C THR A 249 5.71 -14.32 -9.42
N THR A 250 5.16 -14.75 -10.54
CA THR A 250 5.92 -15.48 -11.56
C THR A 250 6.76 -14.47 -12.33
N ARG A 251 8.09 -14.52 -12.19
CA ARG A 251 8.96 -13.85 -13.16
C ARG A 251 8.85 -14.63 -14.46
N LYS A 252 8.26 -14.05 -15.50
CA LYS A 252 8.35 -14.60 -16.86
C LYS A 252 9.81 -14.62 -17.30
N THR A 253 10.55 -15.69 -16.99
CA THR A 253 11.65 -16.13 -17.85
C THR A 253 11.00 -16.62 -19.14
N ARG A 254 11.56 -16.18 -20.26
CA ARG A 254 10.97 -16.28 -21.59
C ARG A 254 11.03 -17.73 -22.09
N THR A 255 10.11 -18.58 -21.64
CA THR A 255 9.83 -19.88 -22.26
C THR A 255 8.36 -20.26 -22.02
N LYS A 256 7.62 -20.22 -23.14
CA LYS A 256 6.26 -20.72 -23.44
C LYS A 256 5.42 -21.42 -22.35
N ILE A 257 4.10 -21.06 -22.36
CA ILE A 257 2.88 -21.82 -21.93
C ILE A 257 2.57 -21.74 -20.42
N THR A 258 1.37 -21.47 -19.88
CA THR A 258 -0.01 -21.13 -20.32
C THR A 258 -0.51 -20.02 -19.40
N VAL A 259 -1.23 -19.01 -19.91
CA VAL A 259 -1.94 -18.03 -19.07
C VAL A 259 -3.41 -18.40 -19.07
N THR A 260 -3.93 -18.96 -17.97
CA THR A 260 -5.35 -18.89 -17.65
C THR A 260 -5.60 -17.48 -17.12
N SER A 261 -5.98 -16.60 -18.05
CA SER A 261 -6.48 -15.26 -17.75
C SER A 261 -7.93 -15.39 -17.32
N THR A 262 -8.20 -15.25 -16.03
CA THR A 262 -9.54 -14.89 -15.57
C THR A 262 -9.61 -13.37 -15.50
N GLU A 263 -9.89 -12.74 -16.65
CA GLU A 263 -10.29 -11.34 -16.72
C GLU A 263 -11.52 -11.11 -15.85
N ARG A 264 -11.37 -10.41 -14.73
CA ARG A 264 -12.45 -9.55 -14.20
C ARG A 264 -12.11 -8.11 -14.55
N ARG A 265 -12.77 -7.62 -15.59
CA ARG A 265 -12.81 -6.20 -15.96
C ARG A 265 -13.35 -5.40 -14.77
N CYS A 266 -12.49 -4.62 -14.10
CA CYS A 266 -12.96 -3.43 -13.42
C CYS A 266 -13.31 -2.41 -14.50
N ASN A 267 -14.60 -2.34 -14.82
CA ASN A 267 -15.19 -1.45 -15.80
C ASN A 267 -15.24 -0.03 -15.22
N VAL A 268 -14.10 0.67 -15.17
CA VAL A 268 -14.12 2.12 -14.96
C VAL A 268 -14.48 2.74 -16.30
N LYS A 269 -15.76 3.11 -16.46
CA LYS A 269 -16.22 3.86 -17.64
C LYS A 269 -15.36 5.12 -17.79
N PRO A 270 -14.80 5.42 -18.97
CA PRO A 270 -14.15 6.70 -19.20
C PRO A 270 -15.23 7.79 -19.13
N TRP A 271 -15.20 8.60 -18.07
CA TRP A 271 -15.93 9.86 -18.06
C TRP A 271 -15.27 10.78 -19.08
N LYS A 272 -15.81 10.81 -20.31
CA LYS A 272 -15.59 11.93 -21.23
C LYS A 272 -16.53 13.05 -20.81
N GLN A 273 -16.02 13.94 -19.97
CA GLN A 273 -16.63 15.24 -19.77
C GLN A 273 -15.67 16.29 -20.30
N SER A 274 -16.13 17.09 -21.26
CA SER A 274 -15.42 18.28 -21.70
C SER A 274 -15.39 19.23 -20.51
N LEU A 275 -14.21 19.44 -19.91
CA LEU A 275 -14.09 20.14 -18.62
C LEU A 275 -13.44 21.50 -18.82
N LYS A 276 -14.22 22.54 -18.50
CA LYS A 276 -13.65 23.80 -18.04
C LYS A 276 -12.88 23.50 -16.75
N VAL A 277 -11.58 23.77 -16.79
CA VAL A 277 -10.66 23.56 -15.67
C VAL A 277 -11.01 24.53 -14.54
N ASN A 278 -11.56 24.04 -13.43
CA ASN A 278 -11.81 24.87 -12.24
C ASN A 278 -10.62 24.77 -11.26
N LYS A 279 -9.72 25.75 -11.33
CA LYS A 279 -8.49 25.84 -10.50
C LYS A 279 -8.74 26.42 -9.09
N SER A 280 -9.95 26.87 -8.77
CA SER A 280 -10.20 27.70 -7.58
C SER A 280 -9.86 27.01 -6.26
N ALA A 281 -10.16 25.71 -6.14
CA ALA A 281 -9.90 24.96 -4.90
C ALA A 281 -8.40 24.74 -4.63
N ILE A 282 -7.60 24.56 -5.68
CA ILE A 282 -6.14 24.40 -5.55
C ILE A 282 -5.52 25.74 -5.12
N LEU A 283 -6.01 26.87 -5.64
CA LEU A 283 -5.52 28.19 -5.28
C LEU A 283 -5.77 28.53 -3.80
N GLN A 284 -6.98 28.26 -3.30
CA GLN A 284 -7.34 28.46 -1.89
C GLN A 284 -6.44 27.65 -0.95
N ALA A 285 -6.19 26.39 -1.28
CA ALA A 285 -5.39 25.51 -0.44
C ALA A 285 -3.90 25.82 -0.41
N LEU A 286 -3.38 26.49 -1.44
CA LEU A 286 -1.99 26.92 -1.50
C LEU A 286 -1.79 28.33 -0.90
N GLY A 287 -2.84 28.93 -0.33
CA GLY A 287 -2.79 30.27 0.23
C GLY A 287 -2.61 31.36 -0.84
N ILE A 288 -2.91 31.04 -2.10
CA ILE A 288 -2.83 31.98 -3.23
C ILE A 288 -4.23 32.60 -3.39
N CYS A 289 -4.54 33.62 -2.59
CA CYS A 289 -5.70 34.46 -2.86
C CYS A 289 -5.48 35.22 -4.17
N SER A 290 -6.52 35.27 -5.02
CA SER A 290 -6.55 36.05 -6.27
C SER A 290 -6.48 37.54 -6.00
#